data_AF-A0A816ECI1-F1
#
_entry.id   AF-A0A816ECI1-F1
#
_cell.length_a   1.000
_cell.length_b   1.000
_cell.length_c   1.000
_cell.angle_alpha   90.00
_cell.angle_beta   90.00
_cell.angle_gamma   90.00
#
_symmetry.space_group_name_H-M   'P 1'
#
loop_
_entity.id
_entity.type
_entity.pdbx_description
1 polymer ?
#
loop_
_entity_poly.entity_id
_entity_poly.type
_entity_poly.pdbx_seq_one_letter_code
_entity_poly.pdbx_strand_id
1 'polypeptide(L)'
;MEYMLIVRFGYIYVSDYYNHRVLKLLPNSNSSTSATTVAGTGSVDYVLNQLYLPSGIHDLTGSNGTDSPSNRLYIPLEMFVLTRFVQFMSAILQITELCSVSGTNGTKPWLLNNLYEICSDTNGNVYFAKQSDYRVHRCTIDNSNDWIINNHNGSYNIRGEVPGTIHTILFAANQISEPYRGYNDVNLRYLVYDLWTFRKNFSLTNDILSLTKFTIHFDQIDTIANITLNQCFLGQTNNMFVGYSFDITRNCLKSTNELRLDFESPVIYALDQSQSYNDSVPPFCPPDIQHGECHVQFIRKEPCSFSW
;
A
#
# COMPACT_ATOMS: atom_id res chain seq x y z
N MET A 1 0.81 24.46 -9.82
CA MET A 1 1.25 23.08 -10.06
C MET A 1 0.37 22.51 -11.14
N GLU A 2 0.97 22.02 -12.23
CA GLU A 2 0.28 21.34 -13.34
C GLU A 2 -0.09 19.93 -12.88
N TYR A 3 -1.36 19.56 -12.96
CA TYR A 3 -1.82 18.22 -12.60
C TYR A 3 -2.58 17.56 -13.74
N MET A 4 -2.08 16.48 -14.34
CA MET A 4 -2.87 15.64 -15.25
C MET A 4 -4.09 14.98 -14.60
N LEU A 5 -4.20 14.96 -13.27
CA LEU A 5 -5.36 14.44 -12.55
C LEU A 5 -5.66 15.29 -11.31
N ILE A 6 -6.90 15.77 -11.18
CA ILE A 6 -7.36 16.51 -10.00
C ILE A 6 -8.66 15.92 -9.44
N VAL A 7 -8.84 16.04 -8.12
CA VAL A 7 -10.10 15.68 -7.44
C VAL A 7 -10.70 16.92 -6.81
N ARG A 8 -11.95 17.21 -7.16
CA ARG A 8 -12.66 18.40 -6.66
C ARG A 8 -14.12 18.07 -6.39
N PHE A 9 -14.57 18.33 -5.15
CA PHE A 9 -15.93 18.03 -4.69
C PHE A 9 -16.36 16.57 -4.97
N GLY A 10 -15.43 15.63 -4.86
CA GLY A 10 -15.64 14.20 -5.14
C GLY A 10 -15.60 13.82 -6.62
N TYR A 11 -15.52 14.76 -7.55
CA TYR A 11 -15.34 14.48 -8.97
C TYR A 11 -13.85 14.32 -9.29
N ILE A 12 -13.52 13.36 -10.14
CA ILE A 12 -12.16 13.16 -10.64
C ILE A 12 -12.10 13.74 -12.05
N TYR A 13 -11.11 14.57 -12.34
CA TYR A 13 -10.84 15.09 -13.67
C TYR A 13 -9.50 14.54 -14.14
N VAL A 14 -9.48 14.05 -15.38
CA VAL A 14 -8.34 13.36 -15.95
C VAL A 14 -7.99 13.99 -17.30
N SER A 15 -6.74 14.41 -17.45
CA SER A 15 -6.18 14.86 -18.71
C SER A 15 -5.82 13.65 -19.55
N ASP A 16 -6.57 13.40 -20.62
CA ASP A 16 -6.38 12.27 -21.51
C ASP A 16 -5.48 12.73 -22.67
N TYR A 17 -4.18 12.81 -22.35
CA TYR A 17 -3.14 13.49 -23.13
C TYR A 17 -3.18 13.15 -24.63
N TYR A 18 -3.05 11.87 -25.00
CA TYR A 18 -3.03 11.45 -26.40
C TYR A 18 -4.40 11.45 -27.09
N ASN A 19 -5.48 11.60 -26.33
CA ASN A 19 -6.83 11.71 -26.87
C ASN A 19 -7.33 13.15 -26.87
N HIS A 20 -6.48 14.17 -26.64
CA HIS A 20 -6.84 15.56 -26.92
C HIS A 20 -8.11 16.03 -26.16
N ARG A 21 -8.30 15.53 -24.93
CA ARG A 21 -9.50 15.78 -24.14
C ARG A 21 -9.26 15.72 -22.63
N VAL A 22 -10.21 16.25 -21.87
CA VAL A 22 -10.31 16.10 -20.42
C VAL A 22 -11.60 15.37 -20.09
N LEU A 23 -11.47 14.34 -19.26
CA LEU A 23 -12.55 13.51 -18.77
C LEU A 23 -12.94 13.93 -17.35
N LYS A 24 -14.24 13.86 -17.04
CA LYS A 24 -14.79 14.02 -15.70
C LYS A 24 -15.50 12.73 -15.30
N LEU A 25 -15.13 12.23 -14.13
CA LEU A 25 -15.74 11.08 -13.47
C LEU A 25 -16.57 11.59 -12.29
N LEU A 26 -17.73 10.97 -12.09
CA LEU A 26 -18.60 11.23 -10.95
C LEU A 26 -17.97 10.72 -9.65
N PRO A 27 -18.36 11.26 -8.48
CA PRO A 27 -18.05 10.63 -7.20
C PRO A 27 -18.51 9.18 -7.21
N ASN A 28 -17.66 8.27 -6.71
CA ASN A 28 -17.90 6.82 -6.67
C ASN A 28 -17.98 6.14 -8.06
N SER A 29 -17.41 6.76 -9.10
CA SER A 29 -17.28 6.09 -10.42
C SER A 29 -16.52 4.78 -10.29
N ASN A 30 -17.05 3.74 -10.94
CA ASN A 30 -16.47 2.40 -10.99
C ASN A 30 -16.10 1.99 -12.43
N SER A 31 -15.72 0.73 -12.64
CA SER A 31 -15.29 0.22 -13.93
C SER A 31 -16.36 0.17 -15.04
N SER A 32 -17.63 0.28 -14.67
CA SER A 32 -18.75 0.41 -15.62
C SER A 32 -19.23 1.85 -15.79
N THR A 33 -18.64 2.80 -15.06
CA THR A 33 -19.02 4.21 -15.14
C THR A 33 -18.26 4.89 -16.27
N SER A 34 -19.00 5.32 -17.31
CA SER A 34 -18.43 6.10 -18.40
C SER A 34 -18.00 7.48 -17.90
N ALA A 35 -16.74 7.84 -18.18
CA ALA A 35 -16.30 9.21 -17.99
C ALA A 35 -16.98 10.13 -19.02
N THR A 36 -17.29 11.36 -18.60
CA THR A 36 -17.86 12.37 -19.51
C THR A 36 -16.73 13.25 -20.01
N THR A 37 -16.63 13.47 -21.33
CA THR A 37 -15.71 14.48 -21.86
C THR A 37 -16.22 15.87 -21.50
N VAL A 38 -15.40 16.64 -20.79
CA VAL A 38 -15.75 17.99 -20.31
C VAL A 38 -14.94 19.10 -20.96
N ALA A 39 -13.85 18.77 -21.64
CA ALA A 39 -13.12 19.69 -22.51
C ALA A 39 -12.36 18.91 -23.60
N GLY A 40 -12.15 19.52 -24.77
CA GLY A 40 -11.62 18.83 -25.95
C GLY A 40 -12.63 17.88 -26.59
N THR A 41 -12.33 17.40 -27.80
CA THR A 41 -13.27 16.62 -28.62
C THR A 41 -12.83 15.19 -28.89
N GLY A 42 -11.64 14.78 -28.43
CA GLY A 42 -11.12 13.44 -28.75
C GLY A 42 -10.29 13.39 -30.03
N SER A 43 -10.03 14.53 -30.68
CA SER A 43 -9.36 14.61 -32.00
C SER A 43 -8.52 15.88 -32.12
N VAL A 44 -7.48 15.82 -32.94
CA VAL A 44 -6.65 16.99 -33.30
C VAL A 44 -7.32 17.74 -34.43
N ASP A 45 -7.80 18.94 -34.17
CA ASP A 45 -8.24 19.90 -35.16
C ASP A 45 -8.17 21.33 -34.56
N TYR A 46 -8.11 22.35 -35.42
CA TYR A 46 -7.67 23.70 -35.07
C TYR A 46 -8.85 24.65 -34.76
N VAL A 47 -9.94 24.11 -34.22
CA VAL A 47 -11.20 24.83 -33.98
C VAL A 47 -11.35 25.22 -32.51
N LEU A 48 -12.08 26.31 -32.26
CA LEU A 48 -12.46 26.76 -30.92
C LEU A 48 -13.10 25.60 -30.13
N ASN A 49 -12.62 25.34 -28.91
CA ASN A 49 -13.00 24.24 -27.98
C ASN A 49 -12.25 22.90 -28.13
N GLN A 50 -11.22 22.82 -28.97
CA GLN A 50 -10.34 21.64 -29.02
C GLN A 50 -9.12 21.79 -28.10
N LEU A 51 -8.62 20.66 -27.60
CA LEU A 51 -7.40 20.61 -26.81
C LEU A 51 -6.32 19.89 -27.61
N TYR A 52 -5.10 20.36 -27.56
CA TYR A 52 -3.96 19.70 -28.19
C TYR A 52 -3.01 19.19 -27.12
N LEU A 53 -2.98 17.86 -26.93
CA LEU A 53 -2.12 17.18 -25.94
C LEU A 53 -2.20 17.84 -24.56
N PRO A 54 -3.39 17.87 -23.92
CA PRO A 54 -3.53 18.54 -22.64
C PRO A 54 -2.62 17.86 -21.61
N SER A 55 -1.59 18.56 -21.15
CA SER A 55 -0.55 18.03 -20.26
C SER A 55 -0.82 18.31 -18.79
N GLY A 56 -1.93 18.97 -18.48
CA GLY A 56 -2.31 19.29 -17.10
C GLY A 56 -3.70 19.90 -16.98
N ILE A 57 -4.15 20.01 -15.74
CA ILE A 57 -5.39 20.61 -15.27
C ILE A 57 -5.03 21.39 -14.01
N HIS A 58 -5.39 22.66 -13.97
CA HIS A 58 -5.17 23.54 -12.84
C HIS A 58 -6.49 23.93 -12.20
N ASP A 59 -6.53 23.81 -10.88
CA ASP A 59 -7.55 24.44 -10.04
C ASP A 59 -6.99 25.75 -9.48
N LEU A 60 -7.44 26.89 -10.01
CA LEU A 60 -7.10 28.21 -9.47
C LEU A 60 -8.07 28.59 -8.35
N THR A 61 -8.07 27.83 -7.26
CA THR A 61 -8.71 28.24 -6.01
C THR A 61 -7.65 28.62 -5.01
N GLY A 62 -7.19 29.86 -5.10
CA GLY A 62 -6.37 30.51 -4.08
C GLY A 62 -5.00 30.95 -4.56
N SER A 63 -4.93 32.10 -5.24
CA SER A 63 -3.81 33.01 -5.07
C SER A 63 -4.33 34.44 -5.16
N ASN A 64 -4.53 35.05 -3.99
CA ASN A 64 -4.72 36.48 -3.72
C ASN A 64 -5.45 37.34 -4.79
N GLY A 65 -6.69 37.72 -4.47
CA GLY A 65 -7.24 39.03 -4.89
C GLY A 65 -8.38 39.01 -5.88
N THR A 66 -9.59 39.21 -5.35
CA THR A 66 -10.67 40.04 -5.94
C THR A 66 -11.26 39.69 -7.32
N ASP A 67 -11.62 38.44 -7.61
CA ASP A 67 -12.63 38.18 -8.67
C ASP A 67 -13.41 36.88 -8.47
N SER A 68 -14.40 36.90 -7.55
CA SER A 68 -15.50 35.92 -7.39
C SER A 68 -15.10 34.43 -7.24
N PRO A 69 -16.01 33.51 -6.83
CA PRO A 69 -15.72 32.08 -6.85
C PRO A 69 -15.75 31.60 -8.31
N SER A 70 -14.71 31.92 -9.06
CA SER A 70 -14.59 31.49 -10.45
C SER A 70 -14.36 29.98 -10.49
N ASN A 71 -15.41 29.25 -10.84
CA ASN A 71 -15.49 27.81 -11.06
C ASN A 71 -14.71 27.37 -12.32
N ARG A 72 -13.46 27.80 -12.46
CA ARG A 72 -12.67 27.69 -13.70
C ARG A 72 -11.52 26.71 -13.52
N LEU A 73 -11.48 25.73 -14.43
CA LEU A 73 -10.37 24.79 -14.62
C LEU A 73 -9.57 25.24 -15.83
N TYR A 74 -8.24 25.30 -15.70
CA TYR A 74 -7.35 25.69 -16.81
C TYR A 74 -6.53 24.49 -17.27
N ILE A 75 -6.35 24.35 -18.58
CA ILE A 75 -5.70 23.20 -19.19
C ILE A 75 -4.52 23.73 -20.01
N PRO A 76 -3.26 23.59 -19.54
CA PRO A 76 -2.09 23.94 -20.33
C PRO A 76 -2.01 23.12 -21.63
N LEU A 77 -1.62 23.81 -22.70
CA LEU A 77 -1.29 23.25 -24.02
C LEU A 77 0.24 23.29 -24.11
N GLU A 78 0.90 22.14 -24.27
CA GLU A 78 2.35 22.10 -24.08
C GLU A 78 3.13 22.72 -25.26
N MET A 79 3.95 23.72 -24.94
CA MET A 79 5.25 23.95 -25.56
C MET A 79 6.28 24.25 -24.44
N PHE A 80 7.11 23.24 -24.19
CA PHE A 80 8.42 23.20 -23.48
C PHE A 80 8.51 23.03 -21.93
N VAL A 81 8.85 21.79 -21.51
CA VAL A 81 9.99 21.32 -20.64
C VAL A 81 10.11 21.76 -19.16
N LEU A 82 9.93 20.83 -18.18
CA LEU A 82 10.96 20.19 -17.29
C LEU A 82 10.35 19.55 -16.02
N THR A 83 10.84 18.34 -15.71
CA THR A 83 10.55 17.43 -14.58
C THR A 83 11.16 17.87 -13.23
N ARG A 84 10.60 17.47 -12.06
CA ARG A 84 11.24 16.74 -10.91
C ARG A 84 10.44 16.68 -9.56
N PHE A 85 10.32 15.44 -9.03
CA PHE A 85 10.24 14.80 -7.66
C PHE A 85 9.61 15.44 -6.39
N VAL A 86 8.99 14.59 -5.49
CA VAL A 86 9.30 14.34 -4.05
C VAL A 86 8.52 13.09 -3.48
N GLN A 87 9.05 12.52 -2.37
CA GLN A 87 9.03 11.16 -1.78
C GLN A 87 7.87 10.82 -0.78
N PHE A 88 7.58 9.51 -0.61
CA PHE A 88 6.52 8.88 0.19
C PHE A 88 6.90 8.50 1.64
N MET A 89 5.93 8.43 2.57
CA MET A 89 5.90 7.55 3.76
C MET A 89 4.47 7.28 4.25
N SER A 90 4.03 6.00 4.24
CA SER A 90 3.15 5.31 5.23
C SER A 90 2.63 3.99 4.63
N ALA A 91 2.49 2.95 5.44
CA ALA A 91 2.04 1.61 5.02
C ALA A 91 0.69 1.64 4.28
N ILE A 92 0.67 1.13 3.04
CA ILE A 92 -0.53 1.09 2.20
C ILE A 92 -1.23 -0.25 2.44
N LEU A 93 -2.35 -0.26 3.17
CA LEU A 93 -3.05 -1.52 3.49
C LEU A 93 -4.01 -2.00 2.38
N GLN A 94 -4.39 -1.14 1.44
CA GLN A 94 -5.33 -1.52 0.37
C GLN A 94 -5.08 -0.72 -0.91
N ILE A 95 -4.55 -1.37 -1.95
CA ILE A 95 -4.72 -0.90 -3.33
C ILE A 95 -6.09 -1.45 -3.78
N THR A 96 -7.11 -0.60 -3.81
CA THR A 96 -8.41 -0.95 -4.40
C THR A 96 -8.48 -0.37 -5.81
N GLU A 97 -8.76 -1.22 -6.81
CA GLU A 97 -9.10 -0.76 -8.15
C GLU A 97 -10.46 -0.05 -8.10
N LEU A 98 -10.50 1.27 -7.87
CA LEU A 98 -11.78 1.96 -7.89
C LEU A 98 -12.30 2.21 -9.29
N CYS A 99 -11.41 2.35 -10.28
CA CYS A 99 -11.82 2.72 -11.63
C CYS A 99 -10.98 1.96 -12.66
N SER A 100 -11.39 0.75 -13.02
CA SER A 100 -11.03 0.23 -14.34
C SER A 100 -11.99 0.79 -15.37
N VAL A 101 -11.79 2.03 -15.81
CA VAL A 101 -12.22 2.34 -17.18
C VAL A 101 -11.41 1.35 -18.03
N SER A 102 -12.07 0.44 -18.72
CA SER A 102 -11.49 -0.78 -19.28
C SER A 102 -10.44 -0.47 -20.35
N GLY A 103 -9.22 -0.12 -19.94
CA GLY A 103 -8.16 0.33 -20.82
C GLY A 103 -7.43 -0.84 -21.50
N THR A 104 -7.97 -1.31 -22.62
CA THR A 104 -7.08 -1.60 -23.74
C THR A 104 -6.69 -0.27 -24.38
N ASN A 105 -5.53 -0.20 -25.03
CA ASN A 105 -5.13 1.00 -25.78
C ASN A 105 -6.23 1.35 -26.81
N GLY A 106 -6.73 2.60 -26.81
CA GLY A 106 -7.67 3.06 -27.82
C GLY A 106 -8.27 4.45 -27.56
N THR A 107 -9.15 4.89 -28.46
CA THR A 107 -9.61 6.29 -28.60
C THR A 107 -11.04 6.54 -28.06
N LYS A 108 -11.70 5.52 -27.53
CA LYS A 108 -13.10 5.61 -27.06
C LYS A 108 -13.20 6.31 -25.68
N PRO A 109 -14.35 6.89 -25.30
CA PRO A 109 -14.54 7.63 -24.04
C PRO A 109 -14.21 6.90 -22.74
N TRP A 110 -14.01 5.58 -22.80
CA TRP A 110 -13.70 4.70 -21.68
C TRP A 110 -12.29 4.08 -21.75
N LEU A 111 -11.42 4.58 -22.64
CA LEU A 111 -10.05 4.10 -22.82
C LEU A 111 -9.07 5.22 -22.43
N LEU A 112 -8.04 4.89 -21.64
CA LEU A 112 -7.05 5.83 -21.09
C LEU A 112 -5.66 5.49 -21.67
N ASN A 113 -4.84 6.50 -21.97
CA ASN A 113 -3.50 6.30 -22.55
C ASN A 113 -2.44 7.19 -21.88
N ASN A 114 -1.37 6.58 -21.35
CA ASN A 114 -0.20 7.25 -20.76
C ASN A 114 -0.51 8.27 -19.64
N LEU A 115 -1.14 7.80 -18.57
CA LEU A 115 -1.39 8.64 -17.38
C LEU A 115 -0.19 8.63 -16.43
N TYR A 116 0.29 9.82 -16.08
CA TYR A 116 1.32 10.06 -15.07
C TYR A 116 0.76 11.01 -14.00
N GLU A 117 0.07 10.51 -12.97
CA GLU A 117 -0.04 11.28 -11.73
C GLU A 117 -0.61 10.53 -10.51
N ILE A 118 -0.38 11.14 -9.35
CA ILE A 118 -0.92 10.82 -8.04
C ILE A 118 -1.69 12.04 -7.49
N CYS A 119 -2.90 11.86 -6.96
CA CYS A 119 -3.64 12.91 -6.27
C CYS A 119 -4.27 12.36 -4.98
N SER A 120 -4.80 13.22 -4.12
CA SER A 120 -5.53 12.80 -2.91
C SER A 120 -6.88 13.49 -2.79
N ASP A 121 -7.84 12.84 -2.13
CA ASP A 121 -9.09 13.50 -1.71
C ASP A 121 -8.98 14.07 -0.28
N THR A 122 -10.01 14.81 0.15
CA THR A 122 -10.10 15.39 1.50
C THR A 122 -10.25 14.35 2.61
N ASN A 123 -10.48 13.09 2.26
CA ASN A 123 -10.64 11.97 3.19
C ASN A 123 -9.34 11.15 3.34
N GLY A 124 -8.24 11.58 2.71
CA GLY A 124 -6.94 10.91 2.78
C GLY A 124 -6.81 9.71 1.84
N ASN A 125 -7.73 9.50 0.91
CA ASN A 125 -7.55 8.51 -0.15
C ASN A 125 -6.56 9.04 -1.18
N VAL A 126 -5.65 8.17 -1.62
CA VAL A 126 -4.65 8.47 -2.65
C VAL A 126 -5.06 7.79 -3.94
N TYR A 127 -5.10 8.53 -5.04
CA TYR A 127 -5.42 8.00 -6.36
C TYR A 127 -4.17 8.05 -7.21
N PHE A 128 -3.85 6.99 -7.93
CA PHE A 128 -2.74 6.99 -8.87
C PHE A 128 -3.11 6.28 -10.14
N ALA A 129 -2.63 6.79 -11.27
CA ALA A 129 -2.81 6.16 -12.55
C ALA A 129 -1.54 5.40 -12.96
N LYS A 130 -1.67 4.13 -13.36
CA LYS A 130 -0.51 3.30 -13.72
C LYS A 130 -0.42 3.10 -15.23
N GLN A 131 0.74 3.46 -15.79
CA GLN A 131 1.01 3.41 -17.23
C GLN A 131 0.90 1.99 -17.83
N SER A 132 1.28 0.97 -17.06
CA SER A 132 1.35 -0.42 -17.56
C SER A 132 -0.01 -1.11 -17.68
N ASP A 133 -1.04 -0.63 -16.96
CA ASP A 133 -2.36 -1.26 -16.93
C ASP A 133 -3.51 -0.33 -17.35
N TYR A 134 -3.21 0.94 -17.66
CA TYR A 134 -4.16 1.95 -18.13
C TYR A 134 -5.32 2.20 -17.14
N ARG A 135 -5.09 2.03 -15.82
CA ARG A 135 -6.11 2.17 -14.77
C ARG A 135 -5.78 3.26 -13.75
N VAL A 136 -6.83 3.77 -13.10
CA VAL A 136 -6.73 4.62 -11.91
C VAL A 136 -7.04 3.76 -10.67
N HIS A 137 -6.06 3.65 -9.79
CA HIS A 137 -6.11 2.94 -8.53
C HIS A 137 -6.44 3.90 -7.40
N ARG A 138 -7.22 3.47 -6.40
CA ARG A 138 -7.42 4.21 -5.14
C ARG A 138 -6.82 3.41 -4.00
N CYS A 139 -5.95 4.05 -3.25
CA CYS A 139 -5.49 3.59 -1.96
C CYS A 139 -6.26 4.30 -0.85
N THR A 140 -6.86 3.51 0.04
CA THR A 140 -7.36 4.03 1.30
C THR A 140 -6.31 3.73 2.36
N ILE A 141 -5.88 4.77 3.07
CA ILE A 141 -4.96 4.63 4.19
C ILE A 141 -5.81 4.27 5.42
N ASP A 142 -5.60 3.07 5.96
CA ASP A 142 -6.15 2.70 7.26
C ASP A 142 -5.13 3.06 8.36
N ASN A 143 -5.37 4.18 9.03
CA ASN A 143 -4.54 4.67 10.15
C ASN A 143 -5.03 4.15 11.52
N SER A 144 -5.88 3.12 11.56
CA SER A 144 -6.39 2.63 12.85
C SER A 144 -5.37 1.73 13.56
N ASN A 145 -5.07 2.07 14.81
CA ASN A 145 -4.21 1.32 15.74
C ASN A 145 -5.00 0.18 16.44
N ASP A 146 -5.72 -0.61 15.68
CA ASP A 146 -6.68 -1.61 16.18
C ASP A 146 -6.22 -3.06 15.93
N TRP A 147 -4.96 -3.27 15.54
CA TRP A 147 -4.38 -4.60 15.46
C TRP A 147 -4.41 -5.26 16.83
N ILE A 148 -4.83 -6.52 16.86
CA ILE A 148 -4.82 -7.36 18.06
C ILE A 148 -3.63 -8.30 17.94
N ILE A 149 -2.72 -8.23 18.91
CA ILE A 149 -1.49 -9.02 18.96
C ILE A 149 -1.54 -9.91 20.18
N ASN A 150 -1.32 -11.21 19.97
CA ASN A 150 -1.18 -12.17 21.06
C ASN A 150 0.00 -13.10 20.83
N ASN A 151 0.53 -13.63 21.93
CA ASN A 151 1.49 -14.72 21.86
C ASN A 151 0.80 -16.09 21.88
N HIS A 152 1.55 -17.16 21.69
CA HIS A 152 1.04 -18.53 21.59
C HIS A 152 0.17 -18.96 22.77
N ASN A 153 0.59 -18.66 24.00
CA ASN A 153 -0.11 -19.08 25.21
C ASN A 153 -1.21 -18.09 25.67
N GLY A 154 -1.37 -16.96 24.98
CA GLY A 154 -2.37 -15.94 25.26
C GLY A 154 -2.12 -15.07 26.51
N SER A 155 -0.96 -15.17 27.15
CA SER A 155 -0.58 -14.29 28.28
C SER A 155 -0.43 -12.83 27.85
N TYR A 156 -0.04 -12.60 26.59
CA TYR A 156 -0.14 -11.31 25.94
C TYR A 156 -1.36 -11.30 25.02
N ASN A 157 -2.24 -10.33 25.20
CA ASN A 157 -3.35 -10.03 24.30
C ASN A 157 -3.60 -8.53 24.33
N ILE A 158 -2.97 -7.81 23.41
CA ILE A 158 -2.91 -6.35 23.43
C ILE A 158 -3.28 -5.77 22.08
N ARG A 159 -3.64 -4.48 22.08
CA ARG A 159 -3.70 -3.69 20.86
C ARG A 159 -2.35 -3.06 20.58
N GLY A 160 -1.94 -3.02 19.32
CA GLY A 160 -0.65 -2.47 18.92
C GLY A 160 -0.69 -1.75 17.59
N GLU A 161 0.35 -0.95 17.35
CA GLU A 161 0.54 -0.21 16.11
C GLU A 161 1.26 -1.08 15.08
N VAL A 162 0.84 -0.99 13.82
CA VAL A 162 1.51 -1.57 12.66
C VAL A 162 1.70 -0.45 11.65
N PRO A 163 2.94 -0.18 11.18
CA PRO A 163 4.16 -0.97 11.35
C PRO A 163 4.77 -0.90 12.77
N GLY A 164 5.28 -2.03 13.26
CA GLY A 164 5.91 -2.17 14.58
C GLY A 164 6.46 -3.57 14.81
N THR A 165 7.34 -3.73 15.81
CA THR A 165 7.85 -5.04 16.26
C THR A 165 7.19 -5.45 17.58
N ILE A 166 7.28 -6.72 17.95
CA ILE A 166 6.80 -7.20 19.27
C ILE A 166 7.37 -6.38 20.42
N HIS A 167 8.67 -6.06 20.38
CA HIS A 167 9.31 -5.27 21.43
C HIS A 167 8.73 -3.86 21.52
N THR A 168 8.60 -3.16 20.40
CA THR A 168 8.06 -1.79 20.39
C THR A 168 6.59 -1.75 20.80
N ILE A 169 5.81 -2.75 20.36
CA ILE A 169 4.38 -2.88 20.68
C ILE A 169 4.17 -3.16 22.18
N LEU A 170 4.90 -4.14 22.74
CA LEU A 170 4.80 -4.46 24.17
C LEU A 170 5.30 -3.33 25.05
N PHE A 171 6.37 -2.64 24.64
CA PHE A 171 6.90 -1.49 25.38
C PHE A 171 5.90 -0.33 25.39
N ALA A 172 5.32 0.03 24.24
CA ALA A 172 4.28 1.06 24.17
C ALA A 172 3.04 0.71 25.02
N ALA A 173 2.73 -0.58 25.15
CA ALA A 173 1.66 -1.10 26.01
C ALA A 173 2.08 -1.26 27.50
N ASN A 174 3.28 -0.81 27.89
CA ASN A 174 3.86 -0.95 29.22
C ASN A 174 3.88 -2.40 29.75
N GLN A 175 3.97 -3.40 28.85
CA GLN A 175 4.00 -4.82 29.19
C GLN A 175 5.42 -5.34 29.45
N ILE A 176 6.42 -4.63 28.94
CA ILE A 176 7.85 -4.91 29.15
C ILE A 176 8.57 -3.61 29.52
N SER A 177 9.74 -3.74 30.14
CA SER A 177 10.63 -2.60 30.35
C SER A 177 11.39 -2.25 29.06
N GLU A 178 11.95 -1.04 29.00
CA GLU A 178 12.74 -0.54 27.86
C GLU A 178 13.74 -1.59 27.35
N PRO A 179 13.64 -2.06 26.09
CA PRO A 179 14.46 -3.16 25.58
C PRO A 179 15.97 -2.95 25.69
N TYR A 180 16.47 -1.71 25.60
CA TYR A 180 17.90 -1.43 25.71
C TYR A 180 18.42 -1.19 27.12
N ARG A 181 17.58 -1.38 28.15
CA ARG A 181 17.99 -1.12 29.53
C ARG A 181 18.62 -2.36 30.19
N GLY A 182 19.86 -2.23 30.62
CA GLY A 182 20.53 -3.26 31.42
C GLY A 182 20.73 -4.55 30.62
N TYR A 183 20.30 -5.68 31.20
CA TYR A 183 20.42 -7.03 30.60
C TYR A 183 19.16 -7.48 29.87
N ASN A 184 18.38 -6.54 29.33
CA ASN A 184 17.09 -6.85 28.70
C ASN A 184 17.22 -7.57 27.36
N ASP A 185 18.37 -7.50 26.71
CA ASP A 185 18.76 -8.36 25.58
C ASP A 185 18.72 -9.86 25.95
N VAL A 186 19.04 -10.20 27.21
CA VAL A 186 18.93 -11.57 27.74
C VAL A 186 17.56 -11.80 28.40
N ASN A 187 17.11 -10.87 29.25
CA ASN A 187 15.89 -11.05 30.05
C ASN A 187 14.61 -11.06 29.19
N LEU A 188 14.59 -10.39 28.04
CA LEU A 188 13.46 -10.35 27.12
C LEU A 188 13.59 -11.35 25.96
N ARG A 189 14.65 -12.15 25.94
CA ARG A 189 14.94 -13.11 24.86
C ARG A 189 13.80 -14.10 24.61
N TYR A 190 13.05 -14.47 25.65
CA TYR A 190 11.90 -15.36 25.50
C TYR A 190 10.88 -14.86 24.46
N LEU A 191 10.79 -13.55 24.22
CA LEU A 191 9.89 -12.97 23.23
C LEU A 191 10.19 -13.43 21.80
N VAL A 192 11.47 -13.63 21.43
CA VAL A 192 11.86 -14.05 20.08
C VAL A 192 11.76 -15.56 19.86
N TYR A 193 11.60 -16.34 20.93
CA TYR A 193 11.36 -17.79 20.90
C TYR A 193 9.87 -18.16 20.88
N ASP A 194 8.99 -17.20 21.18
CA ASP A 194 7.55 -17.40 21.16
C ASP A 194 6.97 -17.22 19.74
N LEU A 195 5.75 -17.72 19.54
CA LEU A 195 4.97 -17.50 18.33
C LEU A 195 4.02 -16.33 18.56
N TRP A 196 3.86 -15.49 17.55
CA TRP A 196 3.05 -14.28 17.65
C TRP A 196 1.99 -14.23 16.55
N THR A 197 0.76 -13.94 16.92
CA THR A 197 -0.35 -13.76 16.00
C THR A 197 -0.76 -12.30 15.98
N PHE A 198 -0.78 -11.70 14.78
CA PHE A 198 -1.33 -10.38 14.52
C PHE A 198 -2.67 -10.55 13.81
N ARG A 199 -3.72 -9.90 14.33
CA ARG A 199 -5.06 -9.88 13.72
C ARG A 199 -5.52 -8.47 13.44
N LYS A 200 -6.16 -8.28 12.30
CA LYS A 200 -6.78 -7.04 11.88
C LYS A 200 -8.17 -7.32 11.33
N ASN A 201 -9.15 -6.66 11.91
CA ASN A 201 -10.52 -6.70 11.42
C ASN A 201 -10.79 -5.49 10.54
N PHE A 202 -11.42 -5.71 9.39
CA PHE A 202 -11.82 -4.63 8.51
C PHE A 202 -13.14 -4.96 7.81
N SER A 203 -13.93 -3.94 7.52
CA SER A 203 -15.21 -4.08 6.82
C SER A 203 -15.15 -3.43 5.45
N LEU A 204 -15.81 -4.04 4.48
CA LEU A 204 -15.92 -3.52 3.13
C LEU A 204 -17.38 -3.18 2.83
N THR A 205 -17.60 -2.05 2.16
CA THR A 205 -18.92 -1.67 1.67
C THR A 205 -19.33 -2.54 0.49
N ASN A 206 -20.63 -2.65 0.22
CA ASN A 206 -21.14 -3.38 -0.94
C ASN A 206 -20.58 -2.83 -2.26
N ASP A 207 -20.36 -1.51 -2.35
CA ASP A 207 -19.76 -0.87 -3.51
C ASP A 207 -18.33 -1.39 -3.75
N ILE A 208 -17.51 -1.51 -2.70
CA ILE A 208 -16.16 -2.07 -2.80
C ILE A 208 -16.23 -3.55 -3.17
N LEU A 209 -17.11 -4.33 -2.52
CA LEU A 209 -17.27 -5.76 -2.83
C LEU A 209 -17.73 -6.05 -4.26
N SER A 210 -18.39 -5.08 -4.92
CA SER A 210 -18.81 -5.21 -6.32
C SER A 210 -17.63 -5.23 -7.32
N LEU A 211 -16.44 -4.79 -6.89
CA LEU A 211 -15.23 -4.79 -7.71
C LEU A 211 -14.80 -6.21 -8.08
N THR A 212 -14.00 -6.31 -9.13
CA THR A 212 -13.64 -7.60 -9.75
C THR A 212 -12.30 -8.14 -9.30
N LYS A 213 -11.45 -7.32 -8.67
CA LYS A 213 -10.10 -7.72 -8.28
C LYS A 213 -9.72 -7.10 -6.95
N PHE A 214 -9.14 -7.92 -6.09
CA PHE A 214 -8.68 -7.50 -4.77
C PHE A 214 -7.29 -8.07 -4.53
N THR A 215 -6.41 -7.26 -3.96
CA THR A 215 -5.06 -7.68 -3.62
C THR A 215 -4.70 -7.12 -2.26
N ILE A 216 -4.16 -7.97 -1.38
CA ILE A 216 -3.49 -7.52 -0.17
C ILE A 216 -2.00 -7.40 -0.52
N HIS A 217 -1.42 -6.24 -0.23
CA HIS A 217 0.00 -6.00 -0.41
C HIS A 217 0.64 -5.72 0.95
N PHE A 218 1.81 -6.30 1.16
CA PHE A 218 2.69 -5.99 2.28
C PHE A 218 4.02 -5.53 1.72
N ASP A 219 4.44 -4.32 2.05
CA ASP A 219 5.76 -3.80 1.64
C ASP A 219 6.89 -4.59 2.30
N GLN A 220 6.68 -5.02 3.55
CA GLN A 220 7.63 -5.78 4.35
C GLN A 220 6.90 -6.62 5.41
N ILE A 221 7.32 -7.87 5.56
CA ILE A 221 6.96 -8.74 6.69
C ILE A 221 8.27 -9.28 7.26
N ASP A 222 8.50 -9.08 8.55
CA ASP A 222 9.69 -9.57 9.26
C ASP A 222 9.32 -10.75 10.18
N THR A 223 9.58 -12.00 9.80
CA THR A 223 10.09 -12.47 8.51
C THR A 223 9.30 -13.66 8.01
N ILE A 224 9.13 -14.66 8.88
CA ILE A 224 8.41 -15.89 8.58
C ILE A 224 7.01 -15.79 9.18
N ALA A 225 6.01 -15.73 8.31
CA ALA A 225 4.63 -15.68 8.74
C ALA A 225 3.70 -16.41 7.77
N ASN A 226 2.71 -17.10 8.31
CA ASN A 226 1.56 -17.62 7.58
C ASN A 226 0.46 -16.57 7.52
N ILE A 227 -0.02 -16.27 6.32
CA ILE A 227 -1.01 -15.22 6.06
C ILE A 227 -2.35 -15.88 5.77
N THR A 228 -3.37 -15.52 6.54
CA THR A 228 -4.74 -16.03 6.37
C THR A 228 -5.75 -14.88 6.34
N LEU A 229 -6.75 -14.99 5.48
CA LEU A 229 -7.90 -14.09 5.40
C LEU A 229 -9.17 -14.90 5.60
N ASN A 230 -9.94 -14.61 6.65
CA ASN A 230 -11.18 -15.34 6.95
C ASN A 230 -11.00 -16.88 6.96
N GLN A 231 -9.94 -17.37 7.59
CA GLN A 231 -9.54 -18.80 7.64
C GLN A 231 -9.06 -19.39 6.31
N CYS A 232 -9.01 -18.61 5.24
CA CYS A 232 -8.42 -19.03 3.97
C CYS A 232 -6.93 -18.66 3.95
N PHE A 233 -6.09 -19.66 3.73
CA PHE A 233 -4.64 -19.49 3.60
C PHE A 233 -4.30 -18.79 2.29
N LEU A 234 -3.58 -17.67 2.39
CA LEU A 234 -3.14 -16.88 1.25
C LEU A 234 -1.72 -17.26 0.82
N GLY A 235 -0.86 -17.56 1.79
CA GLY A 235 0.53 -17.92 1.55
C GLY A 235 1.41 -17.76 2.79
N GLN A 236 2.68 -18.08 2.62
CA GLN A 236 3.73 -17.94 3.65
C GLN A 236 4.77 -16.93 3.17
N THR A 237 5.38 -16.24 4.14
CA THR A 237 6.50 -15.32 3.94
C THR A 237 7.77 -15.89 4.55
N ASN A 238 8.93 -15.48 4.07
CA ASN A 238 10.23 -15.97 4.55
C ASN A 238 11.41 -15.00 4.31
N ASN A 239 11.14 -13.76 3.93
CA ASN A 239 12.16 -12.80 3.53
C ASN A 239 11.73 -11.36 3.85
N MET A 240 12.43 -10.74 4.78
CA MET A 240 12.17 -9.37 5.27
C MET A 240 12.40 -8.29 4.20
N PHE A 241 13.15 -8.60 3.14
CA PHE A 241 13.64 -7.60 2.19
C PHE A 241 12.80 -7.50 0.91
N VAL A 242 11.68 -8.22 0.84
CA VAL A 242 10.81 -8.24 -0.35
C VAL A 242 9.36 -7.98 0.04
N GLY A 243 8.64 -7.33 -0.86
CA GLY A 243 7.19 -7.17 -0.73
C GLY A 243 6.43 -8.43 -1.13
N TYR A 244 5.27 -8.63 -0.52
CA TYR A 244 4.38 -9.75 -0.79
C TYR A 244 3.02 -9.26 -1.27
N SER A 245 2.48 -9.88 -2.31
CA SER A 245 1.15 -9.57 -2.85
C SER A 245 0.32 -10.84 -2.98
N PHE A 246 -0.87 -10.82 -2.40
CA PHE A 246 -1.80 -11.95 -2.45
C PHE A 246 -3.09 -11.53 -3.15
N ASP A 247 -3.45 -12.27 -4.20
CA ASP A 247 -4.77 -12.12 -4.82
C ASP A 247 -5.82 -12.71 -3.88
N ILE A 248 -6.77 -11.88 -3.46
CA ILE A 248 -7.84 -12.24 -2.51
C ILE A 248 -9.22 -12.11 -3.16
N THR A 249 -9.28 -12.14 -4.49
CA THR A 249 -10.49 -11.93 -5.25
C THR A 249 -11.56 -12.97 -4.93
N ARG A 250 -12.65 -12.52 -4.29
CA ARG A 250 -13.97 -13.18 -4.13
C ARG A 250 -14.02 -14.58 -3.49
N ASN A 251 -12.90 -15.25 -3.28
CA ASN A 251 -12.87 -16.59 -2.65
C ASN A 251 -12.85 -16.48 -1.12
N CYS A 252 -12.13 -15.51 -0.58
CA CYS A 252 -11.86 -15.40 0.86
C CYS A 252 -12.38 -14.09 1.45
N LEU A 253 -12.88 -13.18 0.61
CA LEU A 253 -13.34 -11.85 0.99
C LEU A 253 -14.84 -11.84 1.33
N LYS A 254 -15.20 -11.13 2.41
CA LYS A 254 -16.55 -10.98 2.95
C LYS A 254 -16.83 -9.50 3.24
N SER A 255 -18.03 -9.17 3.69
CA SER A 255 -18.35 -7.81 4.17
C SER A 255 -17.61 -7.43 5.45
N THR A 256 -17.33 -8.41 6.31
CA THR A 256 -16.49 -8.30 7.50
C THR A 256 -15.37 -9.32 7.40
N ASN A 257 -14.14 -8.87 7.59
CA ASN A 257 -12.96 -9.66 7.31
C ASN A 257 -12.00 -9.64 8.50
N GLU A 258 -11.41 -10.79 8.78
CA GLU A 258 -10.26 -10.92 9.66
C GLU A 258 -9.03 -11.30 8.82
N LEU A 259 -8.04 -10.42 8.78
CA LEU A 259 -6.69 -10.71 8.30
C LEU A 259 -5.86 -11.15 9.50
N ARG A 260 -5.18 -12.30 9.36
CA ARG A 260 -4.36 -12.90 10.41
C ARG A 260 -2.98 -13.26 9.86
N LEU A 261 -1.95 -12.83 10.58
CA LEU A 261 -0.54 -13.14 10.33
C LEU A 261 -0.02 -13.92 11.53
N ASP A 262 0.33 -15.18 11.32
CA ASP A 262 0.93 -16.04 12.34
C ASP A 262 2.44 -16.13 12.10
N PHE A 263 3.21 -15.45 12.95
CA PHE A 263 4.66 -15.41 12.90
C PHE A 263 5.29 -16.61 13.61
N GLU A 264 6.33 -17.15 12.99
CA GLU A 264 7.21 -18.15 13.57
C GLU A 264 8.40 -17.48 14.27
N SER A 265 9.02 -18.18 15.22
CA SER A 265 10.26 -17.70 15.84
C SER A 265 11.38 -17.68 14.78
N PRO A 266 12.06 -16.54 14.56
CA PRO A 266 13.15 -16.47 13.60
C PRO A 266 14.35 -17.36 14.01
N VAL A 267 14.56 -17.53 15.32
CA VAL A 267 15.67 -18.34 15.86
C VAL A 267 15.41 -19.82 15.63
N ILE A 268 14.21 -20.30 15.96
CA ILE A 268 13.82 -21.70 15.72
C ILE A 268 13.79 -22.01 14.23
N TYR A 269 13.22 -21.12 13.42
CA TYR A 269 13.23 -21.26 11.96
C TYR A 269 14.64 -21.40 11.40
N ALA A 270 15.56 -20.52 11.80
CA ALA A 270 16.95 -20.56 11.35
C ALA A 270 17.67 -21.86 11.75
N LEU A 271 17.41 -22.36 12.97
CA LEU A 271 17.91 -23.66 13.43
C LEU A 271 17.37 -24.82 12.58
N ASP A 272 16.07 -24.86 12.35
CA ASP A 272 15.41 -25.92 11.56
C ASP A 272 15.90 -25.93 10.12
N GLN A 273 16.10 -24.74 9.51
CA GLN A 273 16.70 -24.61 8.19
C GLN A 273 18.16 -25.11 8.19
N SER A 274 18.95 -24.80 9.22
CA SER A 274 20.32 -25.30 9.34
C SER A 274 20.38 -26.82 9.46
N GLN A 275 19.43 -27.46 10.15
CA GLN A 275 19.38 -28.91 10.31
C GLN A 275 18.94 -29.63 9.03
N SER A 276 18.11 -28.97 8.22
CA SER A 276 17.58 -29.49 6.97
C SER A 276 18.55 -29.32 5.79
N TYR A 277 19.58 -28.50 5.95
CA TYR A 277 20.55 -28.22 4.89
C TYR A 277 21.64 -29.30 4.83
N ASN A 278 21.95 -29.77 3.63
CA ASN A 278 22.84 -30.93 3.44
C ASN A 278 24.32 -30.62 3.72
N ASP A 279 24.72 -29.35 3.75
CA ASP A 279 26.10 -28.92 3.91
C ASP A 279 26.31 -28.01 5.14
N SER A 280 27.56 -27.88 5.58
CA SER A 280 27.91 -26.95 6.65
C SER A 280 28.06 -25.52 6.10
N VAL A 281 27.33 -24.57 6.69
CA VAL A 281 27.45 -23.14 6.38
C VAL A 281 27.88 -22.38 7.64
N PRO A 282 29.20 -22.19 7.88
CA PRO A 282 29.70 -21.42 9.02
C PRO A 282 29.56 -19.89 8.81
N PRO A 283 29.61 -19.09 9.89
CA PRO A 283 29.71 -19.51 11.29
C PRO A 283 28.39 -20.07 11.82
N PHE A 284 28.44 -21.10 12.68
CA PHE A 284 27.22 -21.67 13.27
C PHE A 284 26.58 -20.73 14.30
N CYS A 285 27.41 -20.13 15.16
CA CYS A 285 26.99 -19.20 16.20
C CYS A 285 27.93 -17.98 16.23
N PRO A 286 27.45 -16.81 16.69
CA PRO A 286 28.31 -15.67 17.00
C PRO A 286 29.23 -15.98 18.20
N PRO A 287 30.29 -15.18 18.42
CA PRO A 287 31.09 -15.27 19.64
C PRO A 287 30.26 -15.03 20.90
N ASP A 288 30.54 -15.78 21.98
CA ASP A 288 29.79 -15.70 23.25
C ASP A 288 29.64 -14.29 23.81
N ILE A 289 30.63 -13.42 23.60
CA ILE A 289 30.61 -12.03 24.09
C ILE A 289 29.52 -11.16 23.47
N GLN A 290 29.01 -11.53 22.28
CA GLN A 290 27.87 -10.86 21.66
C GLN A 290 26.54 -11.27 22.30
N HIS A 291 26.53 -12.37 23.06
CA HIS A 291 25.33 -12.98 23.62
C HIS A 291 24.23 -13.17 22.56
N GLY A 292 24.61 -13.51 21.33
CA GLY A 292 23.68 -13.58 20.20
C GLY A 292 22.87 -14.87 20.08
N GLU A 293 22.27 -15.01 18.91
CA GLU A 293 21.56 -16.21 18.47
C GLU A 293 22.28 -16.84 17.26
N CYS A 294 22.13 -18.14 17.08
CA CYS A 294 22.86 -18.92 16.07
C CYS A 294 22.13 -18.96 14.71
N HIS A 295 22.83 -19.40 13.67
CA HIS A 295 22.28 -19.78 12.37
C HIS A 295 21.65 -18.64 11.52
N VAL A 296 21.99 -17.37 11.79
CA VAL A 296 21.43 -16.22 11.06
C VAL A 296 21.61 -16.30 9.53
N GLN A 297 22.62 -17.01 9.04
CA GLN A 297 22.86 -17.27 7.63
C GLN A 297 21.73 -18.06 6.92
N PHE A 298 20.88 -18.76 7.68
CA PHE A 298 19.78 -19.57 7.17
C PHE A 298 18.44 -18.81 7.07
N ILE A 299 18.40 -17.53 7.41
CA ILE A 299 17.19 -16.71 7.38
C ILE A 299 17.43 -15.43 6.57
N ARG A 300 16.45 -15.03 5.74
CA ARG A 300 16.48 -13.76 5.01
C ARG A 300 15.90 -12.62 5.86
N LYS A 301 16.61 -12.33 6.96
CA LYS A 301 16.33 -11.26 7.93
C LYS A 301 17.58 -10.37 8.07
N GLU A 302 17.43 -9.17 8.65
CA GLU A 302 18.57 -8.32 9.00
C GLU A 302 19.64 -9.12 9.76
N PRO A 303 20.87 -9.25 9.24
CA PRO A 303 21.87 -10.15 9.85
C PRO A 303 22.30 -9.76 11.26
N CYS A 304 22.40 -8.47 11.58
CA CYS A 304 22.76 -8.02 12.93
C CYS A 304 21.61 -8.15 13.95
N SER A 305 20.41 -8.57 13.52
CA SER A 305 19.30 -8.83 14.44
C SER A 305 19.56 -10.04 15.37
N PHE A 306 20.56 -10.86 15.06
CA PHE A 306 21.01 -11.99 15.89
C PHE A 306 22.22 -11.63 16.77
N SER A 307 22.49 -10.33 16.97
CA SER A 307 23.66 -9.67 17.59
C SER A 307 24.74 -9.20 16.61
N TRP A 308 25.60 -8.29 17.07
CA TRP A 308 26.79 -7.81 16.37
C TRP A 308 27.82 -7.21 17.34
#